data_AF-A0A1F8H9P0-F1
#
_entry.id   AF-A0A1F8H9P0-F1
#
_cell.length_a   1.000
_cell.length_b   1.000
_cell.length_c   1.000
_cell.angle_alpha   90.00
_cell.angle_beta   90.00
_cell.angle_gamma   90.00
#
_symmetry.space_group_name_H-M   'P 1'
#
loop_
_entity.id
_entity.type
_entity.pdbx_description
1 polymer ?
#
loop_
_entity_poly.entity_id
_entity_poly.type
_entity_poly.pdbx_seq_one_letter_code
_entity_poly.pdbx_strand_id
1 'polypeptide(L)'
;MKSFVKLIGRLPFAGKIPIRPFVFGLYQSTTTAKRRRSYLWLMALLVLLVVAYGAGARMGVRALSFDSPTWAKAISVAYVVVNACIILTQIYLGFRATRFCLRASYPRVKRSNTGYSYAEIAVMFVVTSTGQFMFFLLYFLYN
;
A
#
# COMPACT_ATOMS: atom_id res chain seq x y z
N MET A 1 15.26 -10.31 8.69
CA MET A 1 14.20 -9.33 8.34
C MET A 1 14.56 -8.32 7.25
N LYS A 2 15.76 -7.68 7.24
CA LYS A 2 16.09 -6.61 6.28
C LYS A 2 15.97 -7.02 4.79
N SER A 3 16.39 -8.23 4.40
CA SER A 3 16.33 -8.68 3.00
C SER A 3 14.91 -8.95 2.50
N PHE A 4 14.05 -9.58 3.31
CA PHE A 4 12.66 -9.87 2.95
C PHE A 4 11.83 -8.59 2.77
N VAL A 5 11.99 -7.61 3.67
CA VAL A 5 11.33 -6.30 3.54
C VAL A 5 11.84 -5.55 2.31
N LYS A 6 13.12 -5.70 1.96
CA LYS A 6 13.72 -5.08 0.77
C LYS A 6 13.22 -5.75 -0.53
N LEU A 7 13.02 -7.07 -0.52
CA LEU A 7 12.42 -7.83 -1.61
C LEU A 7 10.95 -7.43 -1.80
N ILE A 8 10.15 -7.46 -0.73
CA ILE A 8 8.76 -7.03 -0.74
C ILE A 8 8.65 -5.58 -1.21
N GLY A 9 9.52 -4.69 -0.73
CA GLY A 9 9.56 -3.29 -1.13
C GLY A 9 9.90 -3.04 -2.61
N ARG A 10 10.50 -4.02 -3.30
CA ARG A 10 10.80 -3.97 -4.74
C ARG A 10 9.67 -4.51 -5.61
N LEU A 11 8.78 -5.33 -5.05
CA LEU A 11 7.65 -5.90 -5.80
C LEU A 11 6.66 -4.78 -6.20
N PRO A 12 6.22 -4.74 -7.48
CA PRO A 12 5.28 -3.75 -8.00
C PRO A 12 3.86 -4.06 -7.55
N PHE A 13 3.62 -4.07 -6.24
CA PHE A 13 2.27 -4.20 -5.74
C PHE A 13 1.49 -2.94 -6.12
N ALA A 14 0.38 -3.13 -6.81
CA ALA A 14 -0.45 -2.03 -7.28
C ALA A 14 -0.91 -1.12 -6.13
N GLY A 15 -1.10 -1.65 -4.91
CA GLY A 15 -1.36 -0.87 -3.69
C GLY A 15 -0.23 0.04 -3.18
N LYS A 16 1.00 -0.08 -3.70
CA LYS A 16 2.16 0.77 -3.33
C LYS A 16 2.35 1.94 -4.28
N ILE A 17 1.83 1.83 -5.50
CA ILE A 17 2.06 2.76 -6.59
C ILE A 17 1.32 4.10 -6.38
N PRO A 18 0.07 4.12 -5.85
CA PRO A 18 -0.64 5.35 -5.49
C PRO A 18 0.09 6.24 -4.48
N ILE A 19 1.02 5.66 -3.71
CA ILE A 19 1.69 6.33 -2.59
C ILE A 19 2.98 7.02 -3.03
N ARG A 20 3.56 6.58 -4.15
CA ARG A 20 4.77 7.16 -4.73
C ARG A 20 4.70 8.68 -4.95
N PRO A 21 3.65 9.27 -5.55
CA PRO A 21 3.58 10.72 -5.72
C PRO A 21 3.62 11.48 -4.39
N PHE A 22 2.99 10.95 -3.34
CA PHE A 22 3.01 11.57 -2.01
C PHE A 22 4.36 11.46 -1.32
N VAL A 23 5.02 10.31 -1.44
CA VAL A 23 6.40 10.11 -0.96
C VAL A 23 7.37 11.04 -1.70
N PHE A 24 7.17 11.23 -3.01
CA PHE A 24 7.97 12.14 -3.82
C PHE A 24 7.73 13.61 -3.44
N GLY A 25 6.47 14.01 -3.23
CA GLY A 25 6.12 15.35 -2.72
C GLY A 25 6.71 15.63 -1.33
N LEU A 26 6.84 14.62 -0.47
CA LEU A 26 7.54 14.74 0.80
C LEU A 26 9.05 14.98 0.59
N TYR A 27 9.69 14.24 -0.32
CA TYR A 27 11.13 14.38 -0.58
C TYR A 27 11.50 15.65 -1.35
N GLN A 28 10.61 16.20 -2.18
CA GLN A 28 10.84 17.46 -2.89
C GLN A 28 10.53 18.72 -2.05
N SER A 29 9.88 18.58 -0.89
CA SER A 29 9.48 19.72 -0.07
C SER A 29 10.67 20.56 0.40
N THR A 30 10.68 21.85 0.02
CA THR A 30 11.77 22.79 0.34
C THR A 30 11.61 23.42 1.73
N THR A 31 10.38 23.73 2.14
CA THR A 31 10.09 24.35 3.44
C THR A 31 9.62 23.34 4.49
N THR A 32 9.87 23.63 5.76
CA THR A 32 9.42 22.83 6.93
C THR A 32 7.90 22.70 6.97
N ALA A 33 7.16 23.77 6.70
CA ALA A 33 5.69 23.76 6.64
C ALA A 33 5.16 22.84 5.52
N LYS A 34 5.72 22.92 4.30
CA LYS A 34 5.34 22.02 3.19
C LYS A 34 5.67 20.57 3.52
N ARG A 35 6.83 20.31 4.13
CA ARG A 35 7.25 18.96 4.56
C ARG A 35 6.29 18.36 5.56
N ARG A 36 5.87 19.12 6.58
CA ARG A 36 4.91 18.67 7.59
C ARG A 36 3.55 18.36 6.98
N ARG A 37 3.06 19.21 6.08
CA ARG A 37 1.79 18.98 5.37
C ARG A 37 1.84 17.72 4.49
N SER A 38 2.89 17.57 3.68
CA SER A 38 3.07 16.38 2.84
C SER A 38 3.24 15.10 3.67
N TYR A 39 3.90 15.19 4.83
CA TYR A 39 4.02 14.08 5.76
C TYR A 39 2.67 13.68 6.36
N LEU A 40 1.86 14.65 6.81
CA LEU A 40 0.53 14.39 7.34
C LEU A 40 -0.38 13.73 6.29
N TRP A 41 -0.38 14.23 5.05
CA TRP A 41 -1.12 13.61 3.95
C TRP A 41 -0.66 12.18 3.65
N LEU A 42 0.66 11.96 3.61
CA LEU A 42 1.23 10.63 3.41
C LEU A 42 0.83 9.67 4.53
N MET A 43 0.89 10.12 5.79
CA MET A 43 0.51 9.30 6.94
C MET A 43 -0.99 8.99 6.95
N ALA A 44 -1.84 9.97 6.65
CA ALA A 44 -3.29 9.76 6.53
C ALA A 44 -3.61 8.71 5.45
N LEU A 45 -2.98 8.82 4.28
CA LEU A 45 -3.14 7.84 3.20
C LEU A 45 -2.64 6.45 3.60
N LEU A 46 -1.47 6.36 4.25
CA LEU A 46 -0.93 5.08 4.72
C LEU A 46 -1.85 4.42 5.74
N VAL A 47 -2.38 5.17 6.71
CA VAL A 47 -3.32 4.65 7.72
C VAL A 47 -4.60 4.16 7.04
N LEU A 48 -5.19 4.96 6.15
CA LEU A 48 -6.39 4.57 5.41
C LEU A 48 -6.19 3.25 4.65
N LEU A 49 -5.06 3.12 3.94
CA LEU A 49 -4.74 1.91 3.20
C LEU A 49 -4.51 0.72 4.14
N VAL A 50 -3.78 0.88 5.23
CA VAL A 50 -3.57 -0.20 6.21
C VAL A 50 -4.90 -0.70 6.75
N VAL A 51 -5.83 0.18 7.07
CA VAL A 51 -7.18 -0.20 7.52
C VAL A 51 -7.95 -0.95 6.43
N ALA A 52 -7.95 -0.44 5.19
CA ALA A 52 -8.65 -1.08 4.06
C ALA A 52 -8.09 -2.48 3.74
N TYR A 53 -6.77 -2.61 3.60
CA TYR A 53 -6.11 -3.90 3.38
C TYR A 53 -6.27 -4.84 4.58
N GLY A 54 -6.30 -4.30 5.81
CA GLY A 54 -6.55 -5.06 7.03
C GLY A 54 -7.96 -5.63 7.09
N ALA A 55 -8.97 -4.84 6.71
CA ALA A 55 -10.35 -5.29 6.56
C ALA A 55 -10.45 -6.39 5.50
N GLY A 56 -9.82 -6.20 4.34
CA GLY A 56 -9.76 -7.21 3.28
C GLY A 56 -9.08 -8.51 3.72
N ALA A 57 -7.97 -8.44 4.46
CA ALA A 57 -7.31 -9.62 5.03
C ALA A 57 -8.22 -10.35 6.04
N ARG A 58 -8.90 -9.61 6.93
CA ARG A 58 -9.84 -10.20 7.89
C ARG A 58 -11.01 -10.90 7.21
N MET A 59 -11.57 -10.30 6.17
CA MET A 59 -12.63 -10.92 5.36
C MET A 59 -12.12 -12.15 4.61
N GLY A 60 -10.92 -12.12 4.05
CA GLY A 60 -10.30 -13.28 3.42
C GLY A 60 -10.07 -14.45 4.39
N VAL A 61 -9.70 -14.18 5.64
CA VAL A 61 -9.60 -15.22 6.67
C VAL A 61 -10.97 -15.81 7.00
N ARG A 62 -12.01 -14.97 7.13
CA ARG A 62 -13.39 -15.43 7.35
C ARG A 62 -13.93 -16.24 6.16
N ALA A 63 -13.55 -15.90 4.95
CA ALA A 63 -13.95 -16.65 3.76
C ALA A 63 -13.45 -18.10 3.75
N LEU A 64 -12.37 -18.41 4.50
CA LEU A 64 -11.85 -19.77 4.62
C LEU A 64 -12.75 -20.71 5.42
N SER A 65 -13.58 -20.18 6.32
CA SER A 65 -14.54 -20.98 7.09
C SER A 65 -15.82 -21.30 6.32
N PHE A 66 -16.05 -20.70 5.15
CA PHE A 66 -17.19 -21.04 4.31
C PHE A 66 -17.00 -22.39 3.63
N ASP A 67 -18.11 -23.08 3.40
CA ASP A 67 -18.14 -24.37 2.71
C ASP A 67 -18.00 -24.15 1.19
N SER A 68 -16.81 -23.72 0.81
CA SER A 68 -16.44 -23.32 -0.55
C SER A 68 -15.48 -24.33 -1.18
N PRO A 69 -15.46 -24.43 -2.53
CA PRO A 69 -14.53 -25.30 -3.24
C PRO A 69 -13.06 -24.99 -2.89
N THR A 70 -12.21 -26.01 -2.90
CA THR A 70 -10.78 -25.90 -2.54
C THR A 70 -10.04 -24.80 -3.32
N TRP A 71 -10.38 -24.59 -4.60
CA TRP A 71 -9.79 -23.54 -5.43
C TRP A 71 -10.16 -22.13 -4.94
N ALA A 72 -11.38 -21.92 -4.44
CA ALA A 72 -11.82 -20.63 -3.91
C ALA A 72 -11.12 -20.31 -2.57
N LYS A 73 -10.91 -21.34 -1.73
CA LYS A 73 -10.09 -21.22 -0.52
C LYS A 73 -8.63 -20.86 -0.84
N ALA A 74 -8.03 -21.49 -1.86
CA ALA A 74 -6.66 -21.17 -2.29
C ALA A 74 -6.52 -19.71 -2.76
N ILE A 75 -7.48 -19.20 -3.55
CA ILE A 75 -7.50 -17.79 -3.97
C ILE A 75 -7.62 -16.87 -2.75
N SER A 76 -8.47 -17.23 -1.78
CA SER A 76 -8.67 -16.45 -0.56
C SER A 76 -7.39 -16.37 0.28
N VAL A 77 -6.65 -17.47 0.43
CA VAL A 77 -5.33 -17.48 1.09
C VAL A 77 -4.35 -16.55 0.36
N ALA A 78 -4.28 -16.63 -0.97
CA ALA A 78 -3.41 -15.76 -1.76
C ALA A 78 -3.74 -14.27 -1.54
N TYR A 79 -5.03 -13.92 -1.51
CA TYR A 79 -5.48 -12.56 -1.20
C TYR A 79 -5.07 -12.10 0.20
N VAL A 80 -5.22 -12.94 1.22
CA VAL A 80 -4.79 -12.63 2.60
C VAL A 80 -3.29 -12.35 2.64
N VAL A 81 -2.48 -13.20 2.01
CA VAL A 81 -1.02 -13.04 1.98
C VAL A 81 -0.62 -11.75 1.25
N VAL A 82 -1.22 -11.46 0.09
CA VAL A 82 -0.94 -10.23 -0.66
C VAL A 82 -1.31 -8.99 0.16
N ASN A 83 -2.49 -8.99 0.80
CA ASN A 83 -2.91 -7.89 1.66
C ASN A 83 -1.95 -7.68 2.85
N ALA A 84 -1.50 -8.77 3.49
CA ALA A 84 -0.51 -8.70 4.57
C ALA A 84 0.84 -8.13 4.09
N CYS A 85 1.33 -8.55 2.91
CA CYS A 85 2.54 -8.00 2.32
C CYS A 85 2.42 -6.50 2.00
N ILE A 86 1.26 -6.05 1.54
CA ILE A 86 0.98 -4.63 1.30
C ILE A 86 1.04 -3.87 2.62
N ILE A 87 0.31 -4.31 3.66
CA ILE A 87 0.31 -3.69 5.00
C ILE A 87 1.73 -3.55 5.55
N LEU A 88 2.53 -4.63 5.54
CA LEU A 88 3.92 -4.59 6.01
C LEU A 88 4.75 -3.55 5.26
N THR A 89 4.49 -3.36 3.97
CA THR A 89 5.20 -2.35 3.20
C THR A 89 4.75 -0.94 3.52
N GLN A 90 3.46 -0.72 3.76
CA GLN A 90 2.95 0.58 4.19
C GLN A 90 3.55 0.99 5.52
N ILE A 91 3.62 0.06 6.48
CA ILE A 91 4.26 0.30 7.78
C ILE A 91 5.73 0.67 7.59
N TYR A 92 6.46 -0.06 6.74
CA TYR A 92 7.86 0.24 6.45
C TYR A 92 8.04 1.61 5.77
N LEU A 93 7.17 1.97 4.83
CA LEU A 93 7.16 3.28 4.18
C LEU A 93 6.87 4.39 5.18
N GLY A 94 5.90 4.19 6.08
CA GLY A 94 5.58 5.10 7.18
C GLY A 94 6.78 5.35 8.06
N PHE A 95 7.43 4.29 8.56
CA PHE A 95 8.64 4.43 9.39
C PHE A 95 9.75 5.21 8.67
N ARG A 96 9.94 4.95 7.38
CA ARG A 96 10.92 5.67 6.57
C ARG A 96 10.56 7.14 6.38
N ALA A 97 9.29 7.46 6.16
CA ALA A 97 8.79 8.82 6.04
C ALA A 97 8.92 9.60 7.36
N THR A 98 8.57 8.97 8.49
CA THR A 98 8.72 9.56 9.83
C THR A 98 10.19 9.84 10.13
N ARG A 99 11.09 8.89 9.85
CA ARG A 99 12.53 9.10 10.02
C ARG A 99 13.07 10.24 9.14
N PHE A 100 12.55 10.39 7.91
CA PHE A 100 12.90 11.52 7.04
C PHE A 100 12.42 12.86 7.62
N CYS A 101 11.18 12.92 8.10
CA CYS A 101 10.60 14.12 8.68
C CYS A 101 11.36 14.57 9.94
N LEU A 102 11.71 13.61 10.82
CA LEU A 102 12.34 13.90 12.12
C LEU A 102 13.85 14.17 12.02
N ARG A 103 14.60 13.42 11.19
CA ARG A 103 16.07 13.52 11.20
C ARG A 103 16.66 14.50 10.19
N ALA A 104 15.87 15.11 9.29
CA ALA A 104 16.26 16.11 8.27
C ALA A 104 17.49 15.78 7.37
N SER A 105 18.18 14.66 7.58
CA SER A 105 19.50 14.34 7.02
C SER A 105 19.46 13.08 6.17
N TYR A 106 18.45 12.97 5.30
CA TYR A 106 18.65 12.14 4.12
C TYR A 106 19.25 13.01 3.03
N PRO A 107 20.38 12.62 2.42
CA PRO A 107 20.86 13.31 1.24
C PRO A 107 19.71 13.41 0.25
N ARG A 108 19.53 14.58 -0.37
CA ARG A 108 18.67 14.79 -1.55
C ARG A 108 19.25 13.97 -2.70
N VAL A 109 19.33 12.65 -2.55
CA VAL A 109 19.64 11.76 -3.66
C VAL A 109 18.48 11.98 -4.60
N LYS A 110 18.78 12.59 -5.76
CA LYS A 110 17.93 12.68 -6.94
C LYS A 110 17.46 11.25 -7.26
N ARG A 111 16.47 10.75 -6.53
CA ARG A 111 15.66 9.65 -7.03
C ARG A 111 14.87 10.33 -8.13
N SER A 112 15.30 10.13 -9.37
CA SER A 112 14.45 10.45 -10.51
C SER A 112 13.11 9.80 -10.20
N ASN A 113 12.03 10.56 -10.39
CA ASN A 113 10.72 9.96 -10.47
C ASN A 113 10.86 8.93 -11.58
N THR A 114 10.96 7.63 -11.25
CA THR A 114 10.94 6.61 -12.30
C THR A 114 9.62 6.85 -13.01
N GLY A 115 9.74 7.20 -14.29
CA GLY A 115 8.73 7.93 -15.06
C GLY A 115 7.46 7.13 -15.30
N TYR A 116 6.69 6.92 -14.24
CA TYR A 116 5.33 6.45 -14.37
C TYR A 116 4.45 7.66 -14.70
N SER A 117 3.72 7.57 -15.80
CA SER A 117 2.74 8.59 -16.16
C SER A 117 1.65 8.64 -15.09
N TYR A 118 1.06 9.82 -14.85
CA TYR A 118 -0.14 9.94 -13.99
C TYR A 118 -1.25 8.97 -14.44
N ALA A 119 -1.32 8.67 -15.75
CA ALA A 119 -2.23 7.68 -16.31
C ALA A 119 -1.94 6.26 -15.80
N GLU A 120 -0.68 5.85 -15.70
CA GLU A 120 -0.32 4.51 -15.19
C GLU A 120 -0.62 4.38 -13.70
N ILE A 121 -0.40 5.45 -12.92
CA ILE A 121 -0.79 5.50 -11.51
C ILE A 121 -2.32 5.38 -11.37
N ALA A 122 -3.07 6.10 -12.21
CA ALA A 122 -4.54 6.05 -12.20
C ALA A 122 -5.06 4.66 -12.57
N VAL A 123 -4.53 4.05 -13.64
CA VAL A 123 -4.90 2.68 -14.06
C VAL A 123 -4.62 1.68 -12.94
N MET A 124 -3.43 1.74 -12.33
CA MET A 124 -3.09 0.81 -11.24
C MET A 124 -3.93 1.03 -9.99
N PHE A 125 -4.28 2.28 -9.68
CA PHE A 125 -5.23 2.58 -8.61
C PHE A 125 -6.60 1.98 -8.92
N VAL A 126 -7.15 2.23 -10.11
CA VAL A 126 -8.44 1.67 -10.55
C VAL A 126 -8.43 0.14 -10.47
N VAL A 127 -7.44 -0.53 -11.05
CA VAL A 127 -7.35 -2.00 -11.01
C VAL A 127 -7.32 -2.52 -9.56
N THR A 128 -6.57 -1.86 -8.68
CA THR A 128 -6.49 -2.25 -7.27
C THR A 128 -7.82 -2.03 -6.54
N SER A 129 -8.44 -0.86 -6.73
CA SER A 129 -9.72 -0.49 -6.12
C SER A 129 -10.85 -1.38 -6.61
N THR A 130 -10.93 -1.64 -7.91
CA THR A 130 -11.91 -2.56 -8.51
C THR A 130 -11.71 -3.98 -8.01
N GLY A 131 -10.47 -4.47 -7.91
CA GLY A 131 -10.19 -5.79 -7.35
C GLY A 131 -10.63 -5.91 -5.88
N GLN A 132 -10.36 -4.90 -5.06
CA GLN A 132 -10.85 -4.86 -3.68
C GLN A 132 -12.38 -4.78 -3.61
N PHE A 133 -12.99 -3.94 -4.44
CA PHE A 133 -14.44 -3.79 -4.49
C PHE A 133 -15.13 -5.10 -4.90
N MET A 134 -14.63 -5.79 -5.93
CA MET A 134 -15.16 -7.10 -6.34
C MET A 134 -14.99 -8.14 -5.25
N PHE A 135 -13.86 -8.16 -4.55
CA PHE A 135 -13.67 -9.05 -3.42
C PHE A 135 -14.67 -8.77 -2.28
N PHE A 136 -14.90 -7.51 -1.95
CA PHE A 136 -15.92 -7.12 -0.96
C PHE A 136 -17.33 -7.51 -1.41
N LEU A 137 -17.68 -7.25 -2.67
CA LEU A 137 -18.99 -7.60 -3.24
C LEU A 137 -19.24 -9.11 -3.16
N LEU A 138 -18.27 -9.92 -3.60
CA LEU A 138 -18.37 -11.38 -3.53
C LEU A 138 -18.48 -11.84 -2.07
N TYR A 139 -17.67 -11.29 -1.16
CA TYR A 139 -17.79 -11.61 0.26
C TYR A 139 -19.19 -11.32 0.82
N PHE A 140 -19.83 -10.22 0.43
CA PHE A 140 -21.20 -9.89 0.87
C PHE A 140 -22.29 -10.73 0.21
N LEU A 141 -22.10 -11.18 -1.03
CA LEU A 141 -23.09 -12.01 -1.72
C LEU A 141 -23.10 -13.46 -1.23
N TYR A 142 -21.95 -13.97 -0.77
CA TYR A 142 -21.78 -15.36 -0.35
C TYR A 142 -21.83 -15.58 1.17
N ASN A 143 -22.08 -14.53 1.95
CA ASN A 143 -22.20 -14.55 3.40
C ASN A 143 -23.59 -14.08 3.81
#